data_AF-A0A4Z0QM02-F1
#
_entry.id   AF-A0A4Z0QM02-F1
#
_cell.length_a   1.000
_cell.length_b   1.000
_cell.length_c   1.000
_cell.angle_alpha   90.00
_cell.angle_beta   90.00
_cell.angle_gamma   90.00
#
_symmetry.space_group_name_H-M   'P 1'
#
loop_
_entity.id
_entity.type
_entity.pdbx_description
1 polymer ?
#
loop_
_entity_poly.entity_id
_entity_poly.type
_entity_poly.pdbx_seq_one_letter_code
_entity_poly.pdbx_strand_id
1 'polypeptide(L)' 'MRSLADFEFNNAPLCDGMILASEMIRLDFPTQFVYDELERLVSLAQEEISQLLSQDAQLGNLRALCYG' A
#
# COMPACT_ATOMS: atom_id res chain seq x y z
N MET A 1 15.21 10.92 -12.26
CA MET A 1 14.39 11.10 -11.05
C MET A 1 13.08 11.72 -11.49
N ARG A 2 11.94 11.05 -11.26
CA ARG A 2 10.62 11.67 -11.47
C ARG A 2 10.40 12.65 -10.32
N SER A 3 9.89 13.86 -10.59
CA SER A 3 9.56 14.83 -9.56
C SER A 3 8.22 14.46 -8.92
N LEU A 4 8.06 14.66 -7.62
CA LEU A 4 6.75 14.56 -6.97
C LEU A 4 5.72 15.50 -7.59
N ALA A 5 6.16 16.65 -8.10
CA ALA A 5 5.29 17.61 -8.77
C ALA A 5 4.71 17.08 -10.10
N ASP A 6 5.36 16.08 -10.71
CA ASP A 6 4.91 15.45 -11.95
C ASP A 6 4.12 14.15 -11.68
N PHE A 7 3.86 13.81 -10.41
CA PHE A 7 3.17 12.59 -10.03
C PHE A 7 1.64 12.77 -10.11
N GLU A 8 1.02 12.04 -11.03
CA GLU A 8 -0.44 12.04 -11.22
C GLU A 8 -1.14 11.07 -10.27
N PHE A 9 -1.47 11.55 -9.07
CA PHE A 9 -2.15 10.75 -8.01
C PHE A 9 -3.50 10.14 -8.44
N ASN A 10 -4.16 10.71 -9.45
CA ASN A 10 -5.42 10.17 -9.95
C ASN A 10 -5.24 8.92 -10.81
N ASN A 11 -4.06 8.71 -11.37
CA ASN A 11 -3.78 7.66 -12.36
C ASN A 11 -2.71 6.67 -11.90
N ALA A 12 -2.13 6.88 -10.72
CA ALA A 12 -1.08 6.05 -10.16
C ALA A 12 -1.45 5.59 -8.73
N PRO A 13 -0.95 4.44 -8.27
CA PRO A 13 -1.14 4.00 -6.90
C PRO A 13 -0.66 5.06 -5.91
N LEU A 14 -1.48 5.34 -4.89
CA LEU A 14 -1.12 6.31 -3.84
C LEU A 14 0.19 5.93 -3.13
N CYS A 15 0.44 4.63 -2.95
CA CYS A 15 1.67 4.12 -2.33
C CYS A 15 2.94 4.56 -3.10
N ASP A 16 2.91 4.58 -4.43
CA ASP A 16 4.05 5.02 -5.24
C ASP A 16 4.35 6.51 -5.01
N GLY A 17 3.31 7.34 -4.88
CA GLY A 17 3.46 8.76 -4.58
C GLY A 17 4.01 8.99 -3.16
N MET A 18 3.58 8.18 -2.19
CA MET A 18 4.08 8.23 -0.81
C MET A 18 5.53 7.78 -0.69
N ILE A 19 5.92 6.74 -1.43
CA ILE A 19 7.30 6.27 -1.51
C ILE A 19 8.18 7.36 -2.13
N LEU A 20 7.77 7.93 -3.26
CA LEU A 20 8.49 9.00 -3.93
C LEU A 20 8.69 10.23 -3.02
N ALA A 21 7.65 10.65 -2.30
CA ALA A 21 7.77 11.73 -1.32
C ALA A 21 8.76 11.37 -0.19
N SER A 22 8.76 10.12 0.25
CA SER A 22 9.63 9.66 1.34
C SER A 22 11.10 9.56 0.92
N GLU A 23 11.39 9.14 -0.31
CA GLU A 23 12.74 9.17 -0.91
C GLU A 23 13.29 10.60 -1.01
N MET A 24 12.41 11.57 -1.30
CA MET A 24 12.81 12.99 -1.38
C MET A 24 13.10 13.61 0.00
N ILE A 25 12.44 13.12 1.06
CA ILE A 25 12.62 13.62 2.43
C ILE A 25 13.81 12.92 3.11
N ARG A 26 14.02 11.64 2.85
CA ARG A 26 15.00 10.80 3.54
C ARG A 26 15.91 10.07 2.55
N LEU A 27 17.21 10.40 2.58
CA LEU A 27 18.23 9.85 1.69
C LEU A 27 18.46 8.34 1.85
N ASP A 28 18.25 7.80 3.04
CA ASP A 28 18.38 6.37 3.37
C ASP A 28 17.01 5.65 3.41
N PHE A 29 16.01 6.18 2.69
CA PHE A 29 14.72 5.51 2.60
C PHE A 29 14.87 4.12 1.96
N PRO A 30 14.44 3.04 2.65
CA PRO A 30 14.67 1.67 2.18
C PRO A 30 13.55 1.26 1.22
N THR A 31 13.53 1.86 0.03
CA THR A 31 12.46 1.72 -0.97
C THR A 31 12.11 0.26 -1.24
N GLN A 32 13.11 -0.59 -1.50
CA GLN A 32 12.86 -2.00 -1.82
C GLN A 32 12.18 -2.74 -0.67
N PHE A 33 12.66 -2.54 0.56
CA PHE A 33 12.05 -3.16 1.75
C PHE A 33 10.59 -2.73 1.93
N VAL A 34 10.28 -1.45 1.67
CA VAL A 34 8.90 -0.94 1.77
C VAL A 34 8.02 -1.56 0.69
N TYR A 35 8.50 -1.72 -0.54
CA TYR A 35 7.75 -2.43 -1.58
C TYR A 35 7.51 -3.90 -1.21
N ASP A 36 8.54 -4.61 -0.73
CA ASP A 36 8.42 -6.01 -0.33
C ASP A 36 7.39 -6.17 0.82
N GLU A 37 7.40 -5.26 1.79
CA GLU A 37 6.47 -5.28 2.91
C GLU A 37 5.03 -4.95 2.48
N LEU A 38 4.84 -4.01 1.55
CA LEU A 38 3.53 -3.71 0.99
C LEU A 38 2.95 -4.91 0.23
N GLU A 39 3.76 -5.60 -0.57
CA GLU A 39 3.35 -6.82 -1.27
C GLU A 39 2.94 -7.91 -0.28
N ARG A 40 3.75 -8.12 0.77
CA ARG A 40 3.44 -9.08 1.84
C ARG A 40 2.11 -8.79 2.52
N LEU A 41 1.83 -7.53 2.85
CA LEU A 41 0.56 -7.11 3.47
C LEU A 41 -0.63 -7.31 2.54
N VAL A 42 -0.47 -7.03 1.24
CA VAL A 42 -1.51 -7.30 0.23
C VAL A 42 -1.80 -8.80 0.13
N SER A 43 -0.76 -9.65 0.10
CA SER A 43 -0.94 -11.10 0.07
C SER A 43 -1.68 -11.61 1.31
N LEU A 44 -1.30 -11.15 2.52
CA LEU A 44 -2.00 -11.50 3.76
C LEU A 44 -3.47 -11.08 3.73
N ALA A 45 -3.75 -9.86 3.27
CA ALA A 45 -5.11 -9.39 3.15
C ALA A 45 -5.91 -10.26 2.19
N GLN A 46 -5.35 -10.62 1.03
CA GLN A 46 -6.00 -11.50 0.05
C GLN A 46 -6.27 -12.91 0.60
N GLU A 47 -5.37 -13.45 1.43
CA GLU A 47 -5.55 -14.76 2.08
C GLU A 47 -6.68 -14.74 3.12
N GLU A 48 -6.74 -13.69 3.95
CA GLU A 48 -7.78 -13.56 4.98
C GLU A 48 -9.15 -13.12 4.43
N ILE A 49 -9.16 -12.36 3.34
CA ILE A 49 -10.37 -11.87 2.68
C ILE A 49 -10.74 -12.83 1.56
N SER A 50 -11.33 -13.96 1.94
CA SER A 50 -11.87 -14.90 0.95
C SER A 50 -12.96 -14.21 0.11
N GLN A 51 -12.89 -14.38 -1.22
CA GLN A 51 -13.94 -13.92 -2.15
C GLN A 51 -15.30 -14.60 -1.92
N LEU A 52 -15.34 -15.64 -1.08
CA LEU A 52 -16.55 -16.36 -0.69
C LEU A 52 -17.27 -15.72 0.51
N LEU A 53 -16.64 -14.75 1.18
CA LEU A 53 -17.26 -14.00 2.27
C LEU A 53 -18.24 -12.97 1.74
N SER A 54 -19.31 -12.69 2.51
CA SER A 54 -20.17 -11.55 2.22
C SER A 54 -19.36 -10.24 2.30
N GLN A 55 -19.78 -9.23 1.55
CA GLN A 55 -19.09 -7.95 1.45
C GLN A 55 -18.87 -7.29 2.82
N ASP A 56 -19.83 -7.40 3.74
CA ASP A 56 -19.71 -6.90 5.11
C ASP A 56 -18.62 -7.62 5.92
N ALA A 57 -18.48 -8.94 5.73
CA ALA A 57 -17.43 -9.73 6.39
C ALA A 57 -16.04 -9.43 5.80
N GLN A 58 -15.94 -9.20 4.48
CA GLN A 58 -14.70 -8.77 3.83
C GLN A 58 -14.24 -7.39 4.35
N LEU A 59 -15.16 -6.44 4.49
CA LEU A 59 -14.86 -5.12 5.05
C LEU A 59 -14.48 -5.19 6.53
N GLY A 60 -15.12 -6.08 7.30
CA GLY A 60 -14.77 -6.35 8.70
C GLY A 60 -13.32 -6.83 8.85
N ASN A 61 -12.92 -7.82 8.04
CA ASN A 61 -11.57 -8.36 8.03
C ASN A 61 -10.53 -7.33 7.58
N LEU A 62 -10.82 -6.55 6.53
CA LEU A 62 -9.96 -5.43 6.10
C LEU A 62 -9.70 -4.43 7.24
N ARG A 63 -10.74 -4.06 7.98
CA ARG A 63 -10.60 -3.12 9.09
C ARG A 63 -9.77 -3.71 10.23
N ALA A 64 -9.92 -4.99 10.54
CA ALA A 64 -9.10 -5.66 11.54
C ALA A 64 -7.63 -5.76 11.12
N LEU A 65 -7.35 -6.03 9.84
CA LEU A 65 -5.98 -6.07 9.32
C LEU A 65 -5.28 -4.71 9.33
N CYS A 66 -6.01 -3.64 9.00
CA CYS A 66 -5.44 -2.30 8.90
C CYS A 66 -5.40 -1.53 10.23
N TYR A 67 -6.26 -1.87 11.20
CA TYR A 67 -6.47 -1.11 12.44
C TYR A 67 -6.54 -1.96 13.72
N GLY A 68 -6.27 -3.27 13.63
CA GLY A 68 -6.24 -4.21 14.75
C GLY A 68 -4.96 -4.14 15.57
#